data_AF-A0A7S0XDD7-F1
#
_entry.id   AF-A0A7S0XDD7-F1
#
_cell.length_a   1.000
_cell.length_b   1.000
_cell.length_c   1.000
_cell.angle_alpha   90.00
_cell.angle_beta   90.00
_cell.angle_gamma   90.00
#
_symmetry.space_group_name_H-M   'P 1'
#
loop_
_entity.id
_entity.type
_entity.pdbx_description
1 polymer ?
#
loop_
_entity_poly.entity_id
_entity_poly.type
_entity_poly.pdbx_seq_one_letter_code
_entity_poly.pdbx_strand_id
1 'polypeptide(L)'
;ITISQVNDNNNAQLPTMENYYDIGRYPDNSAVCVDMCPQEERIRRSEEYGALHELEKPDSSKGLTLQDTMIKRFQKSAADHELNVPSLVRTPRTLLKTIIYIEENLMQLMDDYLDDNSHIPAPIIVYLFIWDRFRMIAKDFTLMNPSQGYNRIWIECHERMARWYIYMDHRMKFEGDYMTAGHGQQNGE
;
A
#
# COMPACT_ATOMS: atom_id res chain seq x y z
N ILE A 1 -36.97 -11.93 -46.49
CA ILE A 1 -35.72 -11.28 -46.06
C ILE A 1 -35.04 -12.27 -45.13
N THR A 2 -34.02 -12.97 -45.63
CA THR A 2 -33.31 -14.04 -44.92
C THR A 2 -32.26 -13.38 -44.02
N ILE A 3 -32.37 -13.58 -42.71
CA ILE A 3 -31.37 -13.10 -41.75
C ILE A 3 -30.23 -14.14 -41.75
N SER A 4 -29.15 -13.81 -42.43
CA SER A 4 -27.87 -14.54 -42.37
C SER A 4 -27.31 -14.44 -40.94
N GLN A 5 -27.04 -15.61 -40.34
CA GLN A 5 -26.37 -15.70 -39.06
C GLN A 5 -24.92 -15.23 -39.18
N VAL A 6 -24.55 -14.26 -38.35
CA VAL A 6 -23.16 -13.89 -38.09
C VAL A 6 -22.57 -15.02 -37.26
N ASN A 7 -21.54 -15.66 -37.82
CA ASN A 7 -20.85 -16.79 -37.22
C ASN A 7 -19.79 -16.23 -36.26
N ASP A 8 -20.15 -16.05 -34.98
CA ASP A 8 -19.25 -15.58 -33.93
C ASP A 8 -18.31 -16.72 -33.47
N ASN A 9 -17.39 -17.12 -34.36
CA ASN A 9 -16.27 -18.00 -34.01
C ASN A 9 -15.05 -17.19 -33.53
N ASN A 10 -15.26 -16.24 -32.63
CA ASN A 10 -14.18 -15.60 -31.88
C ASN A 10 -14.27 -16.07 -30.43
N ASN A 11 -13.73 -17.26 -30.17
CA ASN A 11 -13.43 -17.73 -28.82
C ASN A 11 -12.22 -16.94 -28.29
N ALA A 12 -12.37 -15.63 -28.13
CA ALA A 12 -11.42 -14.77 -27.45
C ALA A 12 -11.55 -15.09 -25.95
N GLN A 13 -10.77 -16.08 -25.52
CA GLN A 13 -10.67 -16.44 -24.12
C GLN A 13 -10.23 -15.20 -23.35
N LEU A 14 -11.09 -14.72 -22.44
CA LEU A 14 -10.76 -13.59 -21.57
C LEU A 14 -9.42 -13.88 -20.89
N PRO A 15 -8.45 -12.94 -20.92
CA PRO A 15 -7.13 -13.19 -20.35
C PRO A 15 -7.29 -13.52 -18.87
N THR A 16 -6.66 -14.61 -18.44
CA THR A 16 -6.58 -14.98 -17.03
C THR A 16 -5.84 -13.87 -16.25
N MET A 17 -6.13 -13.71 -14.95
CA MET A 17 -5.43 -12.74 -14.09
C MET A 17 -3.90 -12.86 -14.19
N GLU A 18 -3.36 -14.07 -14.37
CA GLU A 18 -1.93 -14.30 -14.61
C GLU A 18 -1.43 -13.77 -15.96
N ASN A 19 -2.21 -13.91 -17.03
CA ASN A 19 -1.83 -13.44 -18.38
C ASN A 19 -1.99 -11.92 -18.56
N TYR A 20 -2.76 -11.24 -17.71
CA TYR A 20 -2.89 -9.77 -17.77
C TYR A 20 -1.63 -9.03 -17.26
N TYR A 21 -0.82 -9.70 -16.45
CA TYR A 21 0.36 -9.11 -15.81
C TYR A 21 1.68 -9.65 -16.35
N ASP A 22 1.75 -10.03 -17.64
CA ASP A 22 2.97 -10.62 -18.23
C ASP A 22 4.22 -9.75 -17.96
N ILE A 23 5.19 -10.38 -17.27
CA ILE A 23 6.27 -9.70 -16.57
C ILE A 23 7.54 -9.83 -17.41
N GLY A 24 7.81 -8.80 -18.22
CA GLY A 24 9.09 -8.66 -18.90
C GLY A 24 10.25 -8.79 -17.89
N ARG A 25 11.22 -9.64 -18.23
CA ARG A 25 12.43 -9.96 -17.45
C ARG A 25 13.10 -8.68 -16.92
N TYR A 26 13.06 -8.46 -15.61
CA TYR A 26 13.65 -7.29 -14.98
C TYR A 26 15.19 -7.38 -14.90
N PRO A 27 15.97 -6.41 -15.43
CA PRO A 27 17.43 -6.39 -15.30
C PRO A 27 17.91 -5.91 -13.91
N ASP A 28 19.18 -6.20 -13.63
CA ASP A 28 19.98 -6.23 -12.39
C ASP A 28 19.94 -5.05 -11.38
N ASN A 29 18.99 -4.12 -11.47
CA ASN A 29 18.73 -3.06 -10.47
C ASN A 29 17.21 -2.88 -10.22
N SER A 30 16.44 -3.93 -10.44
CA SER A 30 15.00 -3.93 -10.23
C SER A 30 14.64 -4.13 -8.76
N ALA A 31 13.59 -3.46 -8.29
CA ALA A 31 12.93 -3.79 -7.04
C ALA A 31 12.64 -5.31 -6.97
N VAL A 32 13.08 -5.98 -5.90
CA VAL A 32 12.86 -7.43 -5.70
C VAL A 32 12.14 -7.76 -4.39
N CYS A 33 11.83 -6.77 -3.55
CA CYS A 33 11.12 -7.04 -2.30
C CYS A 33 9.68 -7.48 -2.59
N VAL A 34 9.38 -8.74 -2.24
CA VAL A 34 8.05 -9.35 -2.43
C VAL A 34 7.13 -9.20 -1.22
N ASP A 35 7.65 -8.71 -0.10
CA ASP A 35 6.93 -8.50 1.17
C ASP A 35 6.40 -7.05 1.29
N MET A 36 5.31 -6.86 2.03
CA MET A 36 4.73 -5.51 2.26
C MET A 36 5.67 -4.60 3.08
N CYS A 37 6.58 -5.19 3.85
CA CYS A 37 7.67 -4.55 4.57
C CYS A 37 8.95 -5.38 4.36
N PRO A 38 10.10 -4.82 3.95
CA PRO A 38 11.34 -5.57 3.78
C PRO A 38 11.78 -6.29 5.06
N GLN A 39 12.38 -7.48 4.93
CA GLN A 39 12.80 -8.30 6.07
C GLN A 39 13.73 -7.55 7.04
N GLU A 40 14.70 -6.79 6.51
CA GLU A 40 15.62 -5.99 7.32
C GLU A 40 14.88 -4.97 8.20
N GLU A 41 13.90 -4.26 7.64
CA GLU A 41 13.07 -3.34 8.41
C GLU A 41 12.23 -4.08 9.45
N ARG A 42 11.68 -5.25 9.11
CA ARG A 42 10.89 -6.06 10.06
C ARG A 42 11.72 -6.48 11.27
N ILE A 43 12.94 -7.00 11.04
CA ILE A 43 13.85 -7.43 12.11
C ILE A 43 14.18 -6.23 13.00
N ARG A 44 14.70 -5.15 12.41
CA ARG A 44 15.10 -3.95 13.15
C ARG A 44 13.96 -3.42 14.04
N ARG A 45 12.76 -3.29 13.49
CA ARG A 45 11.59 -2.75 14.21
C ARG A 45 10.97 -3.74 15.20
N SER A 46 11.24 -5.04 15.06
CA SER A 46 10.82 -6.05 16.04
C SER A 46 11.71 -6.05 17.28
N GLU A 47 12.97 -5.63 17.15
CA GLU A 47 13.95 -5.56 18.24
C GLU A 47 13.93 -4.20 18.96
N GLU A 48 13.57 -3.12 18.23
CA GLU A 48 13.52 -1.76 18.78
C GLU A 48 12.23 -1.51 19.58
N TYR A 49 12.37 -1.19 20.86
CA TYR A 49 11.25 -0.92 21.76
C TYR A 49 10.41 0.27 21.27
N GLY A 50 9.12 0.03 21.03
CA GLY A 50 8.17 1.06 20.59
C GLY A 50 8.18 1.37 19.09
N ALA A 51 9.00 0.67 18.28
CA ALA A 51 9.07 0.91 16.83
C ALA A 51 7.95 0.23 16.02
N LEU A 52 7.24 -0.74 16.61
CA LEU A 52 6.11 -1.42 15.98
C LEU A 52 4.80 -0.68 16.26
N HIS A 53 4.09 -0.29 15.21
CA HIS A 53 2.79 0.36 15.34
C HIS A 53 1.73 -0.66 15.75
N GLU A 54 0.69 -0.23 16.47
CA GLU A 54 -0.38 -1.13 16.92
C GLU A 54 -1.12 -1.82 15.76
N LEU A 55 -1.34 -1.10 14.67
CA LEU A 55 -1.95 -1.61 13.42
C LEU A 55 -1.10 -2.64 12.66
N GLU A 56 0.15 -2.85 13.06
CA GLU A 56 1.02 -3.87 12.48
C GLU A 56 1.13 -5.11 13.36
N LYS A 57 0.58 -5.07 14.59
CA LYS A 57 0.62 -6.21 15.49
C LYS A 57 -0.28 -7.32 14.93
N PRO A 58 0.25 -8.52 14.71
CA PRO A 58 -0.52 -9.60 14.11
C PRO A 58 -1.58 -10.12 15.07
N ASP A 59 -2.74 -10.46 14.52
CA ASP A 59 -3.77 -11.20 15.24
C ASP A 59 -3.33 -12.65 15.43
N SER A 60 -2.88 -12.98 16.64
CA SER A 60 -2.41 -14.32 17.00
C SER A 60 -3.51 -15.39 16.86
N SER A 61 -4.79 -15.02 16.94
CA SER A 61 -5.91 -15.96 16.78
C SER A 61 -6.08 -16.44 15.34
N LYS A 62 -5.62 -15.64 14.36
CA LYS A 62 -5.64 -15.95 12.93
C LYS A 62 -4.34 -16.59 12.44
N GLY A 63 -3.37 -16.81 13.34
CA GLY A 63 -2.06 -17.36 13.00
C GLY A 63 -1.23 -16.43 12.11
N LEU A 64 -1.53 -15.13 12.10
CA LEU A 64 -0.79 -14.14 11.32
C LEU A 64 0.57 -13.85 11.96
N THR A 65 1.54 -13.48 11.13
CA THR A 65 2.87 -13.08 11.55
C THR A 65 3.15 -11.62 11.20
N LEU A 66 4.26 -11.08 11.69
CA LEU A 66 4.72 -9.73 11.30
C LEU A 66 4.98 -9.61 9.80
N GLN A 67 5.32 -10.69 9.10
CA GLN A 67 5.49 -10.68 7.65
C GLN A 67 4.15 -10.45 6.93
N ASP A 68 3.03 -10.84 7.54
CA ASP A 68 1.69 -10.73 6.98
C ASP A 68 1.06 -9.36 7.25
N THR A 69 1.50 -8.64 8.29
CA THR A 69 0.83 -7.41 8.75
C THR A 69 1.70 -6.15 8.68
N MET A 70 3.03 -6.26 8.74
CA MET A 70 3.90 -5.08 8.69
C MET A 70 3.94 -4.45 7.30
N ILE A 71 3.91 -3.12 7.26
CA ILE A 71 4.03 -2.33 6.04
C ILE A 71 5.23 -1.41 6.16
N LYS A 72 6.05 -1.34 5.09
CA LYS A 72 7.24 -0.48 5.03
C LYS A 72 6.93 0.96 5.43
N ARG A 73 7.60 1.48 6.45
CA ARG A 73 7.44 2.86 6.94
C ARG A 73 8.03 3.87 5.96
N PHE A 74 7.45 5.07 5.88
CA PHE A 74 8.04 6.14 5.10
C PHE A 74 9.44 6.50 5.59
N GLN A 75 10.38 6.60 4.65
CA GLN A 75 11.75 7.06 4.90
C GLN A 75 12.08 8.22 3.96
N LYS A 76 12.60 9.32 4.51
CA LYS A 76 13.11 10.45 3.73
C LYS A 76 14.45 10.07 3.10
N SER A 77 14.77 10.72 1.98
CA SER A 77 16.09 10.52 1.37
C SER A 77 17.11 11.25 2.24
N ALA A 78 18.17 10.56 2.62
CA ALA A 78 19.29 11.12 3.39
C ALA A 78 20.59 10.77 2.68
N ALA A 79 21.63 11.58 2.89
CA ALA A 79 22.91 11.40 2.19
C ALA A 79 23.64 10.11 2.57
N ASP A 80 23.38 9.59 3.77
CA ASP A 80 23.98 8.42 4.39
C ASP A 80 23.15 7.13 4.26
N HIS A 81 21.95 7.22 3.68
CA HIS A 81 21.03 6.08 3.62
C HIS A 81 20.50 5.84 2.20
N GLU A 82 21.00 4.76 1.58
CA GLU A 82 20.61 4.36 0.23
C GLU A 82 19.25 3.65 0.24
N LEU A 83 18.24 4.26 -0.37
CA LEU A 83 16.87 3.73 -0.40
C LEU A 83 16.56 2.88 -1.64
N ASN A 84 17.35 3.02 -2.70
CA ASN A 84 17.19 2.32 -3.98
C ASN A 84 17.85 0.93 -3.99
N VAL A 85 18.21 0.38 -2.83
CA VAL A 85 18.69 -0.99 -2.70
C VAL A 85 17.60 -1.96 -3.16
N PRO A 86 17.85 -2.85 -4.16
CA PRO A 86 16.83 -3.73 -4.74
C PRO A 86 15.97 -4.52 -3.74
N SER A 87 16.58 -5.06 -2.68
CA SER A 87 15.91 -5.83 -1.64
C SER A 87 15.05 -4.98 -0.69
N LEU A 88 15.24 -3.66 -0.69
CA LEU A 88 14.47 -2.71 0.11
C LEU A 88 13.31 -2.12 -0.70
N VAL A 89 13.39 -2.06 -2.03
CA VAL A 89 12.30 -1.54 -2.87
C VAL A 89 11.31 -2.66 -3.22
N ARG A 90 10.03 -2.42 -2.92
CA ARG A 90 8.93 -3.37 -3.20
C ARG A 90 8.60 -3.44 -4.68
N THR A 91 8.31 -4.62 -5.20
CA THR A 91 7.89 -4.78 -6.60
C THR A 91 6.53 -4.08 -6.85
N PRO A 92 6.18 -3.70 -8.09
CA PRO A 92 4.85 -3.17 -8.40
C PRO A 92 3.71 -4.07 -7.93
N ARG A 93 3.86 -5.40 -8.09
CA ARG A 93 2.87 -6.39 -7.63
C ARG A 93 2.71 -6.35 -6.10
N THR A 94 3.82 -6.22 -5.38
CA THR A 94 3.82 -6.10 -3.92
C THR A 94 3.23 -4.79 -3.46
N LEU A 95 3.46 -3.69 -4.17
CA LEU A 95 2.81 -2.40 -3.88
C LEU A 95 1.29 -2.49 -4.04
N LEU A 96 0.80 -3.10 -5.12
CA LEU A 96 -0.64 -3.35 -5.28
C LEU A 96 -1.20 -4.26 -4.19
N LYS A 97 -0.52 -5.37 -3.88
CA LYS A 97 -0.87 -6.25 -2.75
C LYS A 97 -0.97 -5.46 -1.44
N THR A 98 -0.03 -4.55 -1.20
CA THR A 98 -0.01 -3.71 0.01
C THR A 98 -1.21 -2.77 0.07
N ILE A 99 -1.55 -2.12 -1.05
CA ILE A 99 -2.73 -1.24 -1.12
C ILE A 99 -4.02 -2.03 -0.86
N ILE A 100 -4.17 -3.20 -1.50
CA ILE A 100 -5.33 -4.08 -1.29
C ILE A 100 -5.43 -4.50 0.18
N TYR A 101 -4.31 -4.90 0.79
CA TYR A 101 -4.28 -5.23 2.22
C TYR A 101 -4.77 -4.05 3.09
N ILE A 102 -4.29 -2.83 2.82
CA ILE A 102 -4.73 -1.63 3.54
C ILE A 102 -6.23 -1.40 3.37
N GLU A 103 -6.75 -1.50 2.13
CA GLU A 103 -8.17 -1.34 1.82
C GLU A 103 -9.04 -2.36 2.56
N GLU A 104 -8.64 -3.63 2.55
CA GLU A 104 -9.43 -4.73 3.11
C GLU A 104 -9.33 -4.84 4.64
N ASN A 105 -8.21 -4.43 5.26
CA ASN A 105 -7.94 -4.73 6.66
C ASN A 105 -7.84 -3.50 7.56
N LEU A 106 -7.47 -2.34 7.01
CA LEU A 106 -7.21 -1.14 7.83
C LEU A 106 -8.26 -0.06 7.63
N MET A 107 -8.73 0.16 6.39
CA MET A 107 -9.71 1.21 6.13
C MET A 107 -11.04 0.94 6.84
N GLN A 108 -11.45 -0.33 6.95
CA GLN A 108 -12.70 -0.70 7.64
C GLN A 108 -12.67 -0.36 9.13
N LEU A 109 -11.51 -0.37 9.79
CA LEU A 109 -11.37 -0.03 11.21
C LEU A 109 -11.85 1.39 11.51
N MET A 110 -11.79 2.27 10.52
CA MET A 110 -12.27 3.63 10.69
C MET A 110 -13.79 3.67 10.75
N ASP A 111 -14.48 2.85 9.97
CA ASP A 111 -15.95 2.75 9.92
C ASP A 111 -16.54 1.97 11.09
N ASP A 112 -15.81 0.97 11.58
CA ASP A 112 -16.21 0.15 12.71
C ASP A 112 -16.00 0.85 14.07
N TYR A 113 -15.34 2.02 14.08
CA TYR A 113 -15.14 2.80 15.30
C TYR A 113 -16.49 3.29 15.84
N LEU A 114 -16.86 2.75 17.00
CA LEU A 114 -17.95 3.23 17.84
C LEU A 114 -17.29 3.81 19.10
N ASP A 115 -17.73 4.99 19.55
CA ASP A 115 -17.14 5.76 20.67
C ASP A 115 -16.92 4.96 21.98
N ASP A 116 -17.58 3.80 22.13
CA ASP A 116 -17.55 2.94 23.33
C ASP A 116 -16.64 1.69 23.20
N ASN A 117 -16.03 1.44 22.03
CA ASN A 117 -15.20 0.25 21.80
C ASN A 117 -13.70 0.53 22.05
N SER A 118 -13.21 0.17 23.23
CA SER A 118 -11.80 0.38 23.66
C SER A 118 -10.73 -0.41 22.87
N HIS A 119 -11.12 -1.20 21.88
CA HIS A 119 -10.19 -2.06 21.12
C HIS A 119 -9.97 -1.60 19.67
N ILE A 120 -10.76 -0.64 19.16
CA ILE A 120 -10.60 -0.11 17.81
C ILE A 120 -9.82 1.21 17.90
N PRO A 121 -8.68 1.36 17.21
CA PRO A 121 -7.95 2.61 17.19
C PRO A 121 -8.80 3.77 16.71
N ALA A 122 -8.60 4.95 17.29
CA ALA A 122 -9.30 6.15 16.86
C ALA A 122 -9.05 6.42 15.37
N PRO A 123 -10.03 6.94 14.60
CA PRO A 123 -9.91 7.14 13.16
C PRO A 123 -8.67 7.93 12.74
N ILE A 124 -8.26 8.93 13.54
CA ILE A 124 -7.04 9.72 13.29
C ILE A 124 -5.76 8.88 13.30
N ILE A 125 -5.66 7.86 14.17
CA ILE A 125 -4.50 6.98 14.24
C ILE A 125 -4.39 6.12 12.98
N VAL A 126 -5.51 5.55 12.54
CA VAL A 126 -5.58 4.75 11.30
C VAL A 126 -5.24 5.62 10.09
N TYR A 127 -5.80 6.81 10.03
CA TYR A 127 -5.55 7.76 8.97
C TYR A 127 -4.06 8.13 8.84
N LEU A 128 -3.42 8.52 9.95
CA LEU A 128 -2.00 8.89 9.96
C LEU A 128 -1.08 7.72 9.58
N PHE A 129 -1.43 6.52 10.03
CA PHE A 129 -0.72 5.30 9.66
C PHE A 129 -0.80 5.05 8.14
N ILE A 130 -2.00 5.02 7.57
CA ILE A 130 -2.18 4.75 6.13
C ILE A 130 -1.50 5.84 5.30
N TRP A 131 -1.62 7.10 5.71
CA TRP A 131 -0.99 8.23 5.04
C TRP A 131 0.53 8.08 4.93
N ASP A 132 1.20 7.72 6.03
CA ASP A 132 2.64 7.40 6.04
C ASP A 132 2.97 6.26 5.07
N ARG A 133 2.22 5.15 5.13
CA ARG A 133 2.47 3.98 4.28
C ARG A 133 2.25 4.27 2.79
N PHE A 134 1.25 5.08 2.44
CA PHE A 134 1.01 5.51 1.06
C PHE A 134 2.12 6.42 0.53
N ARG A 135 2.68 7.31 1.35
CA ARG A 135 3.90 8.07 0.97
C ARG A 135 5.05 7.13 0.64
N MET A 136 5.24 6.06 1.42
CA MET A 136 6.28 5.08 1.13
C MET A 136 6.00 4.27 -0.12
N ILE A 137 4.74 3.92 -0.40
CA ILE A 137 4.36 3.24 -1.65
C ILE A 137 4.67 4.13 -2.86
N ALA A 138 4.26 5.40 -2.83
CA ALA A 138 4.58 6.37 -3.88
C ALA A 138 6.11 6.54 -4.04
N LYS A 139 6.84 6.55 -2.92
CA LYS A 139 8.30 6.65 -2.95
C LYS A 139 8.98 5.41 -3.54
N ASP A 140 8.54 4.19 -3.21
CA ASP A 140 9.10 2.98 -3.82
C ASP A 140 8.95 3.00 -5.33
N PHE A 141 7.81 3.46 -5.83
CA PHE A 141 7.61 3.73 -7.26
C PHE A 141 8.66 4.71 -7.82
N THR A 142 8.93 5.83 -7.16
CA THR A 142 9.99 6.77 -7.61
C THR A 142 11.42 6.20 -7.54
N LEU A 143 11.66 5.24 -6.64
CA LEU A 143 12.95 4.56 -6.50
C LEU A 143 13.15 3.45 -7.54
N MET A 144 12.08 2.98 -8.17
CA MET A 144 12.17 2.04 -9.31
C MET A 144 12.79 2.74 -10.52
N ASN A 145 13.61 1.99 -11.27
CA ASN A 145 14.28 2.53 -12.43
C ASN A 145 13.27 2.98 -13.50
N PRO A 146 13.29 4.26 -13.93
CA PRO A 146 12.31 4.82 -14.86
C PRO A 146 12.35 4.19 -16.26
N SER A 147 13.42 3.47 -16.61
CA SER A 147 13.53 2.73 -17.88
C SER A 147 12.47 1.63 -18.06
N GLN A 148 11.78 1.23 -16.98
CA GLN A 148 10.72 0.22 -17.03
C GLN A 148 9.37 0.77 -17.53
N GLY A 149 9.21 2.09 -17.61
CA GLY A 149 7.96 2.75 -18.02
C GLY A 149 6.82 2.56 -17.03
N TYR A 150 5.75 3.35 -17.20
CA TYR A 150 4.54 3.21 -16.39
C TYR A 150 3.69 2.06 -16.91
N ASN A 151 3.51 1.03 -16.09
CA ASN A 151 2.64 -0.10 -16.41
C ASN A 151 1.23 0.07 -15.79
N ARG A 152 0.32 -0.85 -16.11
CA ARG A 152 -1.07 -0.80 -15.61
C ARG A 152 -1.18 -0.88 -14.09
N ILE A 153 -0.28 -1.64 -13.44
CA ILE A 153 -0.24 -1.74 -11.97
C ILE A 153 0.08 -0.38 -11.35
N TRP A 154 1.03 0.36 -11.94
CA TRP A 154 1.37 1.71 -11.48
C TRP A 154 0.14 2.62 -11.47
N ILE A 155 -0.60 2.65 -12.58
CA ILE A 155 -1.81 3.47 -12.72
C ILE A 155 -2.85 3.05 -11.68
N GLU A 156 -3.14 1.74 -11.58
CA GLU A 156 -4.13 1.23 -10.63
C GLU A 156 -3.80 1.58 -9.17
N CYS A 157 -2.53 1.41 -8.77
CA CYS A 157 -2.09 1.79 -7.43
C CYS A 157 -2.34 3.27 -7.15
N HIS A 158 -1.99 4.16 -8.08
CA HIS A 158 -2.17 5.59 -7.89
C HIS A 158 -3.65 6.01 -7.87
N GLU A 159 -4.49 5.40 -8.71
CA GLU A 159 -5.95 5.64 -8.70
C GLU A 159 -6.61 5.17 -7.41
N ARG A 160 -6.19 4.02 -6.86
CA ARG A 160 -6.66 3.53 -5.54
C ARG A 160 -6.25 4.47 -4.41
N MET A 161 -4.98 4.87 -4.34
CA MET A 161 -4.51 5.83 -3.33
C MET A 161 -5.24 7.17 -3.46
N ALA A 162 -5.44 7.68 -4.68
CA ALA A 162 -6.17 8.92 -4.92
C ALA A 162 -7.62 8.86 -4.41
N ARG A 163 -8.33 7.75 -4.65
CA ARG A 163 -9.68 7.52 -4.12
C ARG A 163 -9.72 7.58 -2.60
N TRP A 164 -8.75 6.94 -1.94
CA TRP A 164 -8.63 6.99 -0.50
C TRP A 164 -8.35 8.40 0.03
N TYR A 165 -7.43 9.15 -0.59
CA TYR A 165 -7.13 10.53 -0.17
C TYR A 165 -8.38 11.41 -0.23
N ILE A 166 -9.18 11.30 -1.29
CA ILE A 166 -10.45 12.04 -1.44
C ILE A 166 -11.45 11.61 -0.36
N TYR A 167 -11.60 10.30 -0.15
CA TYR A 167 -12.53 9.77 0.85
C TYR A 167 -12.18 10.24 2.27
N MET A 168 -10.90 10.18 2.64
CA MET A 168 -10.46 10.58 3.98
C MET A 168 -10.46 12.08 4.20
N ASP A 169 -10.17 12.89 3.18
CA ASP A 169 -10.36 14.34 3.28
C ASP A 169 -11.82 14.68 3.60
N HIS A 170 -12.79 13.98 3.01
CA HIS A 170 -14.20 14.16 3.36
C HIS A 170 -14.51 13.68 4.78
N ARG A 171 -14.07 12.47 5.14
CA ARG A 171 -14.38 11.84 6.42
C ARG A 171 -13.81 12.61 7.61
N MET A 172 -12.56 13.05 7.52
CA MET A 172 -11.83 13.63 8.64
C MET A 172 -12.17 15.10 8.91
N LYS A 173 -12.95 15.76 8.05
CA LYS A 173 -13.42 17.15 8.25
C LYS A 173 -14.20 17.37 9.55
N PHE A 174 -14.78 16.31 10.09
CA PHE A 174 -15.57 16.36 11.32
C PHE A 174 -14.78 15.94 12.56
N GLU A 175 -13.52 15.50 12.39
CA GLU A 175 -12.66 15.09 13.49
C GLU A 175 -11.92 16.30 14.08
N GLY A 176 -12.21 16.64 15.34
CA GLY A 176 -11.61 17.81 16.00
C GLY A 176 -10.08 17.74 16.07
N ASP A 177 -9.54 16.55 16.27
CA ASP A 177 -8.09 16.31 16.32
C ASP A 177 -7.43 16.49 14.95
N TYR A 178 -8.12 16.17 13.85
CA TYR A 178 -7.62 16.38 12.49
C TYR A 178 -7.45 17.87 12.16
N MET A 179 -8.41 18.70 12.63
CA MET A 179 -8.40 20.14 12.45
C MET A 179 -7.34 20.84 13.31
N THR A 180 -7.02 20.26 14.48
CA THR A 180 -6.09 20.85 15.47
C THR A 180 -4.65 20.36 15.31
N ALA A 181 -4.46 19.07 14.99
CA ALA A 181 -3.14 18.46 14.80
C ALA A 181 -2.46 18.88 13.48
N GLY A 182 -3.16 19.63 12.63
CA GLY A 182 -2.60 20.33 11.49
C GLY A 182 -1.90 19.40 10.51
N HIS A 183 -2.62 18.98 9.48
CA HIS A 183 -2.06 18.33 8.29
C HIS A 183 -0.76 18.95 7.77
N GLY A 184 -0.62 20.27 7.93
CA GLY A 184 0.54 21.05 7.51
C GLY A 184 1.82 20.79 8.30
N GLN A 185 1.78 20.34 9.56
CA GLN A 185 3.00 20.11 10.34
C GLN A 185 3.76 18.85 9.89
N GLN A 186 3.07 17.85 9.32
CA GLN A 186 3.69 16.61 8.83
C GLN A 186 4.07 16.64 7.34
N ASN A 187 3.57 17.64 6.60
CA ASN A 187 3.94 17.93 5.21
C ASN A 187 5.25 18.73 5.11
N GLY A 188 5.70 19.33 6.22
CA GLY A 188 6.87 20.21 6.29
C GLY A 188 8.15 19.55 6.79
N GLU A 189 8.12 18.25 7.09
CA GLU A 189 9.32 17.50 7.45
C GLU A 189 9.60 16.40 6.45
#